data_AF-A0A376E4L8-F1
#
_entry.id   AF-A0A376E4L8-F1
#
_cell.length_a   1.000
_cell.length_b   1.000
_cell.length_c   1.000
_cell.angle_alpha   90.00
_cell.angle_beta   90.00
_cell.angle_gamma   90.00
#
_symmetry.space_group_name_H-M   'P 1'
#
loop_
_entity.id
_entity.type
_entity.pdbx_description
1 polymer ?
#
loop_
_entity_poly.entity_id
_entity_poly.type
_entity_poly.pdbx_seq_one_letter_code
_entity_poly.pdbx_strand_id
1 'polypeptide(L)'
;MNYLGSKRRLSGFIYNVISHSIKQKLIDCSFCDLFAGTGIVGNYFHDKVKSIIYNDREYYSFVINSAFFSKVSEEKYRAMLTELNQLDGREGFIFNQYSECGTAGRLYFSSENGQKIDAIRMDIERRFESFEIDQDFYILLLATLLKAVDKVANTASVYCAYLKILKITANRNLQLLPLKRTSLSHPDYQIFNEDSNELITQVKGDILYLDPPYNGREYGSYYHLLNTIALYDIDFEPRGKAGLRSYNTSKFCLRSEVENVMFDLLQKCDFQHIFLSYNNEGFLSHPIITKMMNGLGTYRCSTIEYKRFQSKQAMGTVRTVEYLHHLIKH
;
A
#
# COMPACT_ATOMS: atom_id res chain seq x y z
N MET A 1 4.53 -3.77 -5.26
CA MET A 1 4.62 -5.19 -4.84
C MET A 1 3.41 -5.91 -5.39
N ASN A 2 3.24 -7.21 -5.14
CA ASN A 2 1.91 -7.78 -5.27
C ASN A 2 1.00 -7.09 -4.25
N TYR A 3 -0.08 -6.48 -4.72
CA TYR A 3 -1.00 -5.75 -3.86
C TYR A 3 -2.42 -5.98 -4.35
N LEU A 4 -3.20 -6.59 -3.48
CA LEU A 4 -4.62 -6.80 -3.65
C LEU A 4 -5.30 -5.46 -3.89
N GLY A 5 -6.25 -5.41 -4.82
CA GLY A 5 -6.97 -4.18 -5.15
C GLY A 5 -6.17 -3.15 -5.97
N SER A 6 -4.90 -3.43 -6.31
CA SER A 6 -4.05 -2.48 -7.05
C SER A 6 -4.71 -1.93 -8.33
N LYS A 7 -4.81 -0.61 -8.41
CA LYS A 7 -5.40 0.12 -9.53
C LYS A 7 -4.47 0.30 -10.73
N ARG A 8 -3.36 -0.46 -10.82
CA ARG A 8 -2.36 -0.30 -11.91
C ARG A 8 -2.94 -0.36 -13.32
N ARG A 9 -3.95 -1.21 -13.54
CA ARG A 9 -4.64 -1.32 -14.84
C ARG A 9 -5.73 -0.25 -15.05
N LEU A 10 -6.18 0.38 -13.98
CA LEU A 10 -7.25 1.37 -13.96
C LEU A 10 -6.72 2.81 -13.89
N SER A 11 -5.44 3.03 -13.57
CA SER A 11 -4.85 4.37 -13.41
C SER A 11 -5.09 5.28 -14.61
N GLY A 12 -5.00 4.76 -15.84
CA GLY A 12 -5.29 5.55 -17.05
C GLY A 12 -6.77 5.95 -17.17
N PHE A 13 -7.69 5.04 -16.82
CA PHE A 13 -9.12 5.35 -16.79
C PHE A 13 -9.44 6.39 -15.70
N ILE A 14 -8.91 6.20 -14.49
CA ILE A 14 -9.08 7.11 -13.35
C ILE A 14 -8.56 8.51 -13.73
N TYR A 15 -7.34 8.57 -14.28
CA TYR A 15 -6.77 9.83 -14.76
C TYR A 15 -7.65 10.53 -15.78
N ASN A 16 -8.11 9.81 -16.81
CA ASN A 16 -8.95 10.39 -17.85
C ASN A 16 -10.27 10.92 -17.28
N VAL A 17 -10.94 10.18 -16.39
CA VAL A 17 -12.20 10.64 -15.80
C VAL A 17 -11.96 11.90 -14.96
N ILE A 18 -10.93 11.91 -14.11
CA ILE A 18 -10.61 13.05 -13.24
C ILE A 18 -10.24 14.28 -14.09
N SER A 19 -9.36 14.13 -15.08
CA SER A 19 -8.87 15.24 -15.91
C SER A 19 -9.96 15.89 -16.76
N HIS A 20 -10.99 15.14 -17.16
CA HIS A 20 -12.11 15.67 -17.95
C HIS A 20 -13.28 16.17 -17.09
N SER A 21 -13.33 15.80 -15.81
CA SER A 21 -14.42 16.19 -14.91
C SER A 21 -14.17 17.53 -14.21
N ILE A 22 -12.92 18.00 -14.20
CA ILE A 22 -12.48 19.20 -13.51
C ILE A 22 -12.20 20.30 -14.53
N LYS A 23 -12.70 21.52 -14.27
CA LYS A 23 -12.50 22.67 -15.17
C LYS A 23 -11.10 23.29 -15.05
N GLN A 24 -10.52 23.23 -13.86
CA GLN A 24 -9.17 23.71 -13.57
C GLN A 24 -8.13 22.78 -14.19
N LYS A 25 -6.95 23.31 -14.53
CA LYS A 25 -5.84 22.48 -14.99
C LYS A 25 -5.30 21.70 -13.79
N LEU A 26 -5.09 20.39 -13.96
CA LEU A 26 -4.59 19.54 -12.87
C LEU A 26 -3.30 20.06 -12.24
N ILE A 27 -2.40 20.65 -13.04
CA ILE A 27 -1.12 21.21 -12.57
C ILE A 27 -1.28 22.32 -11.53
N ASP A 28 -2.47 22.93 -11.43
CA ASP A 28 -2.80 23.97 -10.45
C ASP A 28 -3.54 23.39 -9.23
N CYS A 29 -3.96 22.13 -9.29
CA CYS A 29 -4.77 21.46 -8.27
C CYS A 29 -3.91 20.67 -7.27
N SER A 30 -4.41 20.55 -6.05
CA SER A 30 -3.98 19.59 -5.04
C SER A 30 -4.71 18.25 -5.19
N PHE A 31 -4.02 17.14 -4.94
CA PHE A 31 -4.56 15.79 -5.05
C PHE A 31 -4.28 14.98 -3.78
N CYS A 32 -5.29 14.35 -3.19
CA CYS A 32 -5.12 13.50 -2.01
C CYS A 32 -5.49 12.05 -2.34
N ASP A 33 -4.51 11.15 -2.31
CA ASP A 33 -4.69 9.70 -2.33
C ASP A 33 -4.80 9.17 -0.89
N LEU A 34 -6.03 9.15 -0.34
CA LEU A 34 -6.25 8.92 1.09
C LEU A 34 -6.07 7.45 1.52
N PHE A 35 -6.11 6.53 0.55
CA PHE A 35 -5.93 5.08 0.71
C PHE A 35 -4.85 4.58 -0.26
N ALA A 36 -3.67 5.18 -0.16
CA ALA A 36 -2.63 5.10 -1.18
C ALA A 36 -2.13 3.68 -1.47
N GLY A 37 -2.12 2.79 -0.47
CA GLY A 37 -1.46 1.50 -0.53
C GLY A 37 -0.05 1.65 -1.12
N THR A 38 0.28 0.86 -2.13
CA THR A 38 1.60 0.97 -2.79
C THR A 38 1.83 2.24 -3.66
N GLY A 39 0.95 3.24 -3.60
CA GLY A 39 1.10 4.54 -4.26
C GLY A 39 0.77 4.55 -5.74
N ILE A 40 0.08 3.53 -6.26
CA ILE A 40 -0.08 3.36 -7.71
C ILE A 40 -0.90 4.48 -8.36
N VAL A 41 -1.95 4.97 -7.69
CA VAL A 41 -2.75 6.08 -8.21
C VAL A 41 -2.03 7.38 -7.95
N GLY A 42 -1.62 7.69 -6.72
CA GLY A 42 -0.85 8.90 -6.42
C GLY A 42 0.38 9.08 -7.31
N ASN A 43 1.20 8.04 -7.51
CA ASN A 43 2.37 8.11 -8.40
C ASN A 43 2.00 8.29 -9.89
N TYR A 44 0.77 7.99 -10.29
CA TYR A 44 0.30 8.30 -11.63
C TYR A 44 -0.04 9.80 -11.79
N PHE A 45 -0.43 10.46 -10.69
CA PHE A 45 -0.79 11.87 -10.65
C PHE A 45 0.34 12.80 -10.22
N HIS A 46 1.37 12.31 -9.52
CA HIS A 46 2.38 13.16 -8.86
C HIS A 46 2.92 14.25 -9.81
N ASP A 47 3.37 13.90 -11.00
CA ASP A 47 3.95 14.80 -12.00
C ASP A 47 2.94 15.66 -12.78
N LYS A 48 1.65 15.64 -12.39
CA LYS A 48 0.54 16.28 -13.12
C LYS A 48 -0.27 17.22 -12.24
N VAL A 49 0.10 17.37 -10.98
CA VAL A 49 -0.61 18.17 -9.98
C VAL A 49 0.31 19.18 -9.32
N LYS A 50 -0.24 20.18 -8.63
CA LYS A 50 0.53 21.18 -7.89
C LYS A 50 1.14 20.60 -6.62
N SER A 51 0.30 19.87 -5.88
CA SER A 51 0.65 19.23 -4.61
C SER A 51 -0.07 17.89 -4.48
N ILE A 52 0.53 16.95 -3.73
CA ILE A 52 -0.03 15.63 -3.53
C ILE A 52 0.09 15.17 -2.08
N ILE A 53 -0.99 14.59 -1.57
CA ILE A 53 -1.05 13.98 -0.25
C ILE A 53 -1.23 12.48 -0.44
N TYR A 54 -0.41 11.69 0.24
CA TYR A 54 -0.59 10.24 0.36
C TYR A 54 -0.94 9.93 1.80
N ASN A 55 -1.93 9.07 2.01
CA ASN A 55 -2.19 8.48 3.31
C ASN A 55 -2.44 6.99 3.17
N ASP A 56 -1.98 6.23 4.15
CA ASP A 56 -2.47 4.89 4.39
C ASP A 56 -2.24 4.54 5.85
N ARG A 57 -3.10 3.69 6.39
CA ARG A 57 -3.01 3.26 7.78
C ARG A 57 -1.87 2.28 8.02
N GLU A 58 -1.42 1.57 6.98
CA GLU A 58 -0.37 0.56 7.12
C GLU A 58 1.04 1.17 7.00
N TYR A 59 1.92 0.92 7.97
CA TYR A 59 3.25 1.54 8.00
C TYR A 59 4.13 1.15 6.79
N TYR A 60 4.03 -0.09 6.31
CA TYR A 60 4.74 -0.49 5.08
C TYR A 60 4.34 0.40 3.88
N SER A 61 3.10 0.89 3.84
CA SER A 61 2.59 1.75 2.79
C SER A 61 3.24 3.13 2.88
N PHE A 62 3.28 3.71 4.08
CA PHE A 62 4.01 4.94 4.36
C PHE A 62 5.48 4.86 3.92
N VAL A 63 6.18 3.77 4.27
CA VAL A 63 7.59 3.55 3.88
C VAL A 63 7.77 3.52 2.37
N ILE A 64 6.91 2.78 1.64
CA ILE A 64 6.99 2.67 0.17
C ILE A 64 6.71 4.01 -0.51
N ASN A 65 5.68 4.74 -0.07
CA ASN A 65 5.33 6.04 -0.64
C ASN A 65 6.40 7.08 -0.34
N SER A 66 6.98 7.07 0.86
CA SER A 66 8.07 7.98 1.25
C SER A 66 9.34 7.75 0.44
N ALA A 67 9.72 6.49 0.24
CA ALA A 67 10.89 6.15 -0.56
C ALA A 67 10.79 6.60 -2.03
N PHE A 68 9.58 6.78 -2.57
CA PHE A 68 9.38 7.27 -3.95
C PHE A 68 9.93 8.69 -4.15
N PHE A 69 9.92 9.51 -3.10
CA PHE A 69 10.40 10.90 -3.13
C PHE A 69 11.79 11.09 -2.49
N SER A 70 12.48 9.99 -2.16
CA SER A 70 13.78 10.04 -1.51
C SER A 70 14.82 10.78 -2.36
N LYS A 71 15.62 11.64 -1.72
CA LYS A 71 16.63 12.51 -2.35
C LYS A 71 18.05 11.94 -2.27
N VAL A 72 18.23 10.77 -1.65
CA VAL A 72 19.54 10.09 -1.60
C VAL A 72 20.11 9.94 -3.01
N SER A 73 21.37 10.32 -3.23
CA SER A 73 22.01 10.18 -4.54
C SER A 73 22.03 8.72 -5.01
N GLU A 74 21.80 8.47 -6.29
CA GLU A 74 21.84 7.11 -6.87
C GLU A 74 23.18 6.39 -6.65
N GLU A 75 24.30 7.11 -6.64
CA GLU A 75 25.63 6.56 -6.36
C GLU A 75 25.71 5.98 -4.94
N LYS A 76 25.47 6.81 -3.91
CA LYS A 76 25.42 6.39 -2.50
C LYS A 76 24.45 5.23 -2.29
N TYR A 77 23.27 5.29 -2.92
CA TYR A 77 22.26 4.25 -2.83
C TYR A 77 22.77 2.91 -3.38
N ARG A 78 23.36 2.91 -4.59
CA ARG A 78 23.85 1.67 -5.23
C ARG A 78 25.05 1.06 -4.52
N ALA A 79 25.94 1.90 -3.98
CA ALA A 79 27.04 1.43 -3.14
C ALA A 79 26.51 0.68 -1.91
N MET A 80 25.57 1.29 -1.17
CA MET A 80 24.94 0.68 0.00
C MET A 80 24.20 -0.63 -0.35
N LEU A 81 23.48 -0.68 -1.47
CA LEU A 81 22.82 -1.93 -1.88
C LEU A 81 23.83 -3.03 -2.21
N THR A 82 25.01 -2.68 -2.73
CA THR A 82 26.07 -3.66 -2.98
C THR A 82 26.56 -4.25 -1.67
N GLU A 83 26.86 -3.41 -0.68
CA GLU A 83 27.27 -3.85 0.66
C GLU A 83 26.23 -4.76 1.32
N LEU A 84 24.96 -4.32 1.38
CA LEU A 84 23.88 -5.09 2.01
C LEU A 84 23.63 -6.44 1.30
N ASN A 85 23.78 -6.50 -0.03
CA ASN A 85 23.67 -7.74 -0.79
C ASN A 85 24.81 -8.73 -0.49
N GLN A 86 25.97 -8.28 0.00
CA GLN A 86 27.10 -9.15 0.38
C GLN A 86 27.05 -9.66 1.83
N LEU A 87 26.15 -9.16 2.67
CA LEU A 87 26.04 -9.64 4.06
C LEU A 87 25.79 -11.14 4.13
N ASP A 88 26.47 -11.84 5.04
CA ASP A 88 26.09 -13.21 5.35
C ASP A 88 24.73 -13.25 6.05
N GLY A 89 24.01 -14.36 5.90
CA GLY A 89 22.76 -14.58 6.61
C GLY A 89 22.97 -14.62 8.12
N ARG A 90 22.02 -14.06 8.87
CA ARG A 90 22.01 -14.09 10.33
C ARG A 90 20.65 -14.55 10.82
N GLU A 91 20.60 -15.52 11.71
CA GLU A 91 19.35 -15.93 12.35
C GLU A 91 18.85 -14.81 13.28
N GLY A 92 17.61 -14.37 13.05
CA GLY A 92 16.92 -13.39 13.88
C GLY A 92 15.42 -13.72 13.98
N PHE A 93 14.60 -12.69 14.19
CA PHE A 93 13.17 -12.87 14.39
C PHE A 93 12.47 -13.43 13.15
N ILE A 94 12.82 -12.96 11.95
CA ILE A 94 12.17 -13.39 10.71
C ILE A 94 12.53 -14.84 10.37
N PHE A 95 13.78 -15.22 10.55
CA PHE A 95 14.22 -16.62 10.45
C PHE A 95 13.41 -17.50 11.40
N ASN A 96 13.44 -17.19 12.70
CA ASN A 96 12.82 -18.03 13.72
C ASN A 96 11.30 -18.15 13.57
N GLN A 97 10.61 -17.04 13.27
CA GLN A 97 9.15 -16.99 13.30
C GLN A 97 8.50 -17.25 11.94
N TYR A 98 9.20 -17.00 10.82
CA TYR A 98 8.60 -16.93 9.49
C TYR A 98 9.39 -17.64 8.39
N SER A 99 10.35 -18.50 8.74
CA SER A 99 11.16 -19.19 7.73
C SER A 99 11.19 -20.71 7.92
N GLU A 100 11.57 -21.41 6.84
CA GLU A 100 11.98 -22.81 6.89
C GLU A 100 13.07 -23.01 7.96
N CYS A 101 13.05 -24.14 8.65
CA CYS A 101 13.96 -24.49 9.75
C CYS A 101 13.94 -23.54 10.98
N GLY A 102 13.18 -22.44 10.93
CA GLY A 102 12.93 -21.59 12.09
C GLY A 102 12.07 -22.29 13.15
N THR A 103 12.17 -21.84 14.40
CA THR A 103 11.49 -22.44 15.56
C THR A 103 9.98 -22.55 15.40
N ALA A 104 9.33 -21.62 14.70
CA ALA A 104 7.89 -21.65 14.46
C ALA A 104 7.48 -22.41 13.19
N GLY A 105 8.42 -22.74 12.30
CA GLY A 105 8.19 -23.51 11.07
C GLY A 105 7.18 -22.90 10.09
N ARG A 106 6.96 -21.58 10.12
CA ARG A 106 6.05 -20.92 9.17
C ARG A 106 6.78 -20.69 7.85
N LEU A 107 6.37 -21.38 6.81
CA LEU A 107 7.09 -21.44 5.54
C LEU A 107 6.84 -20.21 4.64
N TYR A 108 6.99 -18.98 5.17
CA TYR A 108 6.92 -17.76 4.36
C TYR A 108 8.21 -17.53 3.57
N PHE A 109 9.36 -17.96 4.08
CA PHE A 109 10.66 -17.82 3.43
C PHE A 109 11.45 -19.14 3.52
N SER A 110 12.42 -19.33 2.61
CA SER A 110 13.47 -20.34 2.82
C SER A 110 14.35 -19.95 4.00
N SER A 111 15.13 -20.91 4.50
CA SER A 111 16.06 -20.69 5.61
C SER A 111 17.02 -19.53 5.30
N GLU A 112 17.62 -19.54 4.11
CA GLU A 112 18.59 -18.54 3.65
C GLU A 112 17.96 -17.16 3.50
N ASN A 113 16.75 -17.10 2.95
CA ASN A 113 16.04 -15.84 2.78
C ASN A 113 15.61 -15.24 4.12
N GLY A 114 15.16 -16.06 5.07
CA GLY A 114 14.87 -15.62 6.43
C GLY A 114 16.07 -14.96 7.10
N GLN A 115 17.20 -15.66 7.07
CA GLN A 115 18.46 -15.17 7.63
C GLN A 115 18.96 -13.90 6.93
N LYS A 116 18.79 -13.82 5.61
CA LYS A 116 19.21 -12.65 4.83
C LYS A 116 18.34 -11.42 5.12
N ILE A 117 17.03 -11.60 5.35
CA ILE A 117 16.13 -10.52 5.76
C ILE A 117 16.57 -9.97 7.12
N ASP A 118 16.80 -10.82 8.10
CA ASP A 118 17.25 -10.41 9.43
C ASP A 118 18.60 -9.69 9.38
N ALA A 119 19.60 -10.25 8.68
CA ALA A 119 20.91 -9.62 8.53
C ALA A 119 20.82 -8.19 7.95
N ILE A 120 20.10 -8.03 6.83
CA ILE A 120 19.93 -6.73 6.18
C ILE A 120 19.16 -5.77 7.10
N ARG A 121 18.07 -6.24 7.72
CA ARG A 121 17.22 -5.37 8.54
C ARG A 121 17.96 -4.86 9.78
N MET A 122 18.70 -5.74 10.45
CA MET A 122 19.52 -5.38 11.61
C MET A 122 20.66 -4.43 11.25
N ASP A 123 21.32 -4.61 10.09
CA ASP A 123 22.37 -3.68 9.65
C ASP A 123 21.80 -2.30 9.29
N ILE A 124 20.63 -2.24 8.63
CA ILE A 124 19.93 -0.97 8.37
C ILE A 124 19.64 -0.24 9.70
N GLU A 125 19.19 -0.95 10.75
CA GLU A 125 18.92 -0.35 12.06
C GLU A 125 20.20 0.19 12.69
N ARG A 126 21.24 -0.65 12.76
CA ARG A 126 22.54 -0.29 13.33
C ARG A 126 23.10 0.98 12.70
N ARG A 127 23.03 1.10 11.36
CA ARG A 127 23.53 2.27 10.61
C ARG A 127 22.72 3.52 10.88
N PHE A 128 21.41 3.38 11.10
CA PHE A 128 20.55 4.51 11.42
C PHE A 128 20.80 5.00 12.86
N GLU A 129 20.87 4.07 13.82
CA GLU A 129 21.19 4.37 15.23
C GLU A 129 22.60 4.95 15.41
N SER A 130 23.56 4.54 14.57
CA SER A 130 24.93 5.07 14.57
C SER A 130 25.08 6.38 13.78
N PHE A 131 23.98 6.93 13.22
CA PHE A 131 23.97 8.12 12.37
C PHE A 131 24.82 8.02 11.09
N GLU A 132 25.15 6.81 10.62
CA GLU A 132 25.80 6.58 9.32
C GLU A 132 24.85 6.91 8.15
N ILE A 133 23.55 6.76 8.37
CA ILE A 133 22.49 7.10 7.42
C ILE A 133 21.43 7.98 8.09
N ASP A 134 20.81 8.86 7.31
CA ASP A 134 19.71 9.70 7.78
C ASP A 134 18.34 9.02 7.60
N GLN A 135 17.28 9.70 8.05
CA GLN A 135 15.91 9.20 7.98
C GLN A 135 15.46 8.89 6.54
N ASP A 136 15.83 9.74 5.57
CA ASP A 136 15.46 9.55 4.16
C ASP A 136 16.10 8.27 3.61
N PHE A 137 17.39 8.07 3.90
CA PHE A 137 18.10 6.88 3.44
C PHE A 137 17.63 5.61 4.15
N TYR A 138 17.37 5.68 5.45
CA TYR A 138 16.76 4.58 6.20
C TYR A 138 15.43 4.12 5.57
N ILE A 139 14.51 5.05 5.30
CA ILE A 139 13.22 4.76 4.67
C ILE A 139 13.39 4.17 3.26
N LEU A 140 14.33 4.71 2.46
CA LEU A 140 14.64 4.17 1.13
C LEU A 140 15.12 2.72 1.20
N LEU A 141 16.02 2.40 2.14
CA LEU A 141 16.54 1.04 2.32
C LEU A 141 15.45 0.08 2.81
N LEU A 142 14.59 0.50 3.75
CA LEU A 142 13.44 -0.30 4.20
C LEU A 142 12.49 -0.61 3.04
N ALA A 143 12.09 0.38 2.25
CA ALA A 143 11.23 0.16 1.09
C ALA A 143 11.87 -0.82 0.08
N THR A 144 13.20 -0.72 -0.09
CA THR A 144 13.97 -1.62 -0.97
C THR A 144 13.92 -3.06 -0.45
N LEU A 145 14.12 -3.26 0.85
CA LEU A 145 14.02 -4.57 1.51
C LEU A 145 12.61 -5.14 1.35
N LEU A 146 11.56 -4.38 1.67
CA LEU A 146 10.16 -4.84 1.54
C LEU A 146 9.82 -5.27 0.10
N LYS A 147 10.35 -4.54 -0.90
CA LYS A 147 10.19 -4.91 -2.31
C LYS A 147 10.91 -6.20 -2.67
N ALA A 148 12.07 -6.47 -2.08
CA ALA A 148 12.83 -7.70 -2.28
C ALA A 148 12.15 -8.89 -1.58
N VAL A 149 11.68 -8.69 -0.34
CA VAL A 149 10.91 -9.66 0.45
C VAL A 149 9.70 -10.17 -0.34
N ASP A 150 8.89 -9.28 -0.93
CA ASP A 150 7.71 -9.66 -1.73
C ASP A 150 8.03 -10.57 -2.92
N LYS A 151 9.24 -10.48 -3.48
CA LYS A 151 9.66 -11.33 -4.61
C LYS A 151 9.98 -12.77 -4.17
N VAL A 152 10.46 -12.94 -2.95
CA VAL A 152 10.87 -14.24 -2.39
C VAL A 152 9.88 -14.81 -1.38
N ALA A 153 8.82 -14.07 -1.02
CA ALA A 153 7.79 -14.55 -0.10
C ALA A 153 7.01 -15.73 -0.67
N ASN A 154 6.93 -16.86 0.04
CA ASN A 154 6.21 -18.09 -0.31
C ASN A 154 4.69 -17.99 -0.06
N THR A 155 4.07 -17.00 -0.70
CA THR A 155 2.65 -16.71 -0.56
C THR A 155 1.94 -16.66 -1.91
N ALA A 156 0.60 -16.66 -1.87
CA ALA A 156 -0.28 -16.40 -3.01
C ALA A 156 -0.66 -14.91 -3.09
N SER A 157 0.36 -14.03 -3.09
CA SER A 157 0.26 -12.55 -3.17
C SER A 157 -0.18 -11.81 -1.91
N VAL A 158 -0.52 -12.52 -0.83
CA VAL A 158 -0.94 -11.96 0.46
C VAL A 158 -0.34 -12.80 1.60
N TYR A 159 -0.06 -12.19 2.74
CA TYR A 159 0.65 -12.76 3.89
C TYR A 159 -0.26 -13.37 4.96
N CYS A 160 -1.59 -13.32 4.83
CA CYS A 160 -2.50 -14.01 5.76
C CYS A 160 -2.40 -15.55 5.70
N ALA A 161 -1.67 -16.10 4.73
CA ALA A 161 -1.30 -17.51 4.65
C ALA A 161 0.00 -17.70 3.84
N TYR A 162 0.66 -18.83 4.07
CA TYR A 162 1.84 -19.29 3.32
C TYR A 162 1.57 -20.64 2.65
N LEU A 163 2.32 -20.95 1.59
CA LEU A 163 2.23 -22.23 0.89
C LEU A 163 2.95 -23.32 1.69
N LYS A 164 2.47 -24.56 1.62
CA LYS A 164 3.09 -25.71 2.31
C LYS A 164 4.40 -26.17 1.69
N ILE A 165 4.69 -25.73 0.47
CA ILE A 165 5.90 -26.05 -0.29
C ILE A 165 6.46 -24.73 -0.81
N LEU A 166 7.78 -24.55 -0.71
CA LEU A 166 8.46 -23.38 -1.25
C LEU A 166 8.28 -23.32 -2.77
N LYS A 167 7.71 -22.23 -3.26
CA LYS A 167 7.66 -21.95 -4.70
C LYS A 167 9.05 -21.64 -5.25
N ILE A 168 9.22 -21.84 -6.57
CA ILE A 168 10.48 -21.57 -7.27
C ILE A 168 11.04 -20.17 -6.97
N THR A 169 10.20 -19.14 -6.89
CA THR A 169 10.69 -17.78 -6.61
C THR A 169 11.10 -17.58 -5.15
N ALA A 170 10.58 -18.38 -4.21
CA ALA A 170 10.97 -18.33 -2.79
C ALA A 170 12.30 -19.05 -2.52
N ASN A 171 12.74 -19.91 -3.44
CA ASN A 171 14.07 -20.55 -3.41
C ASN A 171 15.15 -19.71 -4.12
N ARG A 172 14.80 -18.55 -4.68
CA ARG A 172 15.80 -17.62 -5.21
C ARG A 172 16.37 -16.80 -4.06
N ASN A 173 17.66 -16.50 -4.12
CA ASN A 173 18.30 -15.63 -3.13
C ASN A 173 17.68 -14.24 -3.17
N LEU A 174 17.38 -13.70 -1.99
CA LEU A 174 16.95 -12.32 -1.83
C LEU A 174 18.03 -11.39 -2.37
N GLN A 175 17.60 -10.45 -3.22
CA GLN A 175 18.48 -9.45 -3.80
C GLN A 175 17.80 -8.08 -3.73
N LEU A 176 18.49 -7.13 -3.09
CA LEU A 176 18.09 -5.73 -3.10
C LEU A 176 18.41 -5.13 -4.47
N LEU A 177 17.39 -4.55 -5.11
CA LEU A 177 17.52 -3.87 -6.38
C LEU A 177 16.99 -2.44 -6.25
N PRO A 178 17.64 -1.44 -6.88
CA PRO A 178 17.21 -0.05 -6.82
C PRO A 178 15.73 0.14 -7.14
N LEU A 179 15.04 0.92 -6.31
CA LEU A 179 13.66 1.31 -6.56
C LEU A 179 13.60 2.40 -7.64
N LYS A 180 12.51 2.40 -8.42
CA LYS A 180 12.18 3.56 -9.26
C LYS A 180 11.66 4.67 -8.35
N ARG A 181 12.38 5.79 -8.31
CA ARG A 181 12.00 7.03 -7.61
C ARG A 181 11.55 8.09 -8.61
N THR A 182 10.90 9.13 -8.13
CA THR A 182 10.66 10.30 -8.98
C THR A 182 11.98 11.01 -9.26
N SER A 183 12.14 11.52 -10.48
CA SER A 183 13.25 12.38 -10.87
C SER A 183 12.87 13.86 -10.82
N LEU A 184 11.65 14.17 -10.41
CA LEU A 184 11.09 15.51 -10.46
C LEU A 184 11.21 16.22 -9.12
N SER A 185 11.44 17.53 -9.18
CA SER A 185 11.44 18.44 -8.03
C SER A 185 10.04 18.96 -7.67
N HIS A 186 9.02 18.61 -8.46
CA HIS A 186 7.61 18.95 -8.25
C HIS A 186 6.77 17.68 -8.43
N PRO A 187 5.64 17.52 -7.72
CA PRO A 187 4.87 18.49 -6.94
C PRO A 187 5.36 18.62 -5.49
N ASP A 188 4.80 19.57 -4.73
CA ASP A 188 4.89 19.50 -3.26
C ASP A 188 4.21 18.22 -2.78
N TYR A 189 4.77 17.53 -1.79
CA TYR A 189 4.20 16.28 -1.30
C TYR A 189 4.13 16.20 0.22
N GLN A 190 3.13 15.48 0.71
CA GLN A 190 2.99 15.08 2.10
C GLN A 190 2.58 13.60 2.17
N ILE A 191 3.08 12.89 3.16
CA ILE A 191 2.84 11.45 3.31
C ILE A 191 2.53 11.18 4.78
N PHE A 192 1.36 10.61 5.03
CA PHE A 192 0.83 10.34 6.36
C PHE A 192 0.68 8.84 6.59
N ASN A 193 0.73 8.45 7.86
CA ASN A 193 0.40 7.12 8.33
C ASN A 193 -0.70 7.18 9.39
N GLU A 194 -1.91 7.55 8.99
CA GLU A 194 -3.02 7.86 9.90
C GLU A 194 -4.30 7.11 9.52
N ASP A 195 -5.25 7.06 10.47
CA ASP A 195 -6.62 6.65 10.15
C ASP A 195 -7.25 7.67 9.20
N SER A 196 -7.85 7.19 8.10
CA SER A 196 -8.40 8.06 7.05
C SER A 196 -9.47 9.02 7.58
N ASN A 197 -10.29 8.59 8.54
CA ASN A 197 -11.36 9.43 9.09
C ASN A 197 -10.85 10.46 10.11
N GLU A 198 -9.64 10.26 10.65
CA GLU A 198 -8.97 11.23 11.51
C GLU A 198 -8.25 12.28 10.65
N LEU A 199 -7.43 11.83 9.70
CA LEU A 199 -6.64 12.72 8.84
C LEU A 199 -7.52 13.64 7.99
N ILE A 200 -8.66 13.15 7.48
CA ILE A 200 -9.51 13.91 6.56
C ILE A 200 -10.07 15.21 7.16
N THR A 201 -10.02 15.35 8.48
CA THR A 201 -10.42 16.58 9.21
C THR A 201 -9.31 17.62 9.31
N GLN A 202 -8.08 17.24 8.97
CA GLN A 202 -6.87 18.05 9.10
C GLN A 202 -6.31 18.50 7.74
N VAL A 203 -6.69 17.80 6.66
CA VAL A 203 -6.26 18.09 5.30
C VAL A 203 -7.42 18.62 4.45
N LYS A 204 -7.07 19.44 3.45
CA LYS A 204 -8.01 20.04 2.50
C LYS A 204 -7.37 20.16 1.12
N GLY A 205 -8.19 20.34 0.09
CA GLY A 205 -7.67 20.50 -1.26
C GLY A 205 -8.73 20.49 -2.35
N ASP A 206 -8.30 20.25 -3.58
CA ASP A 206 -9.17 20.32 -4.76
C ASP A 206 -9.73 18.94 -5.09
N ILE A 207 -8.88 17.92 -5.06
CA ILE A 207 -9.20 16.55 -5.50
C ILE A 207 -8.90 15.55 -4.38
N LEU A 208 -9.93 14.83 -3.95
CA LEU A 208 -9.83 13.70 -3.03
C LEU A 208 -10.09 12.40 -3.79
N TYR A 209 -9.14 11.48 -3.79
CA TYR A 209 -9.30 10.13 -4.32
C TYR A 209 -9.40 9.11 -3.18
N LEU A 210 -10.43 8.29 -3.25
CA LEU A 210 -10.77 7.28 -2.27
C LEU A 210 -10.76 5.90 -2.94
N ASP A 211 -9.94 4.99 -2.40
CA ASP A 211 -9.92 3.57 -2.76
C ASP A 211 -9.88 2.68 -1.50
N PRO A 212 -10.91 2.76 -0.64
CA PRO A 212 -10.91 2.03 0.62
C PRO A 212 -11.08 0.52 0.40
N PRO A 213 -10.80 -0.30 1.43
CA PRO A 213 -11.22 -1.69 1.44
C PRO A 213 -12.72 -1.82 1.11
N TYR A 214 -13.05 -2.67 0.14
CA TYR A 214 -14.43 -2.87 -0.32
C TYR A 214 -15.09 -4.11 0.29
N ASN A 215 -14.34 -4.94 1.01
CA ASN A 215 -14.84 -6.16 1.67
C ASN A 215 -14.06 -6.42 2.97
N GLY A 216 -14.35 -7.54 3.64
CA GLY A 216 -13.77 -7.91 4.93
C GLY A 216 -12.31 -8.36 4.89
N ARG A 217 -11.57 -8.06 3.82
CA ARG A 217 -10.13 -8.36 3.75
C ARG A 217 -9.36 -7.24 4.44
N GLU A 218 -8.83 -7.55 5.62
CA GLU A 218 -8.12 -6.62 6.47
C GLU A 218 -6.65 -6.51 6.07
N TYR A 219 -6.21 -5.36 5.56
CA TYR A 219 -4.84 -5.19 5.08
C TYR A 219 -3.79 -5.43 6.19
N GLY A 220 -4.07 -5.03 7.43
CA GLY A 220 -3.23 -5.31 8.59
C GLY A 220 -2.95 -6.80 8.83
N SER A 221 -3.88 -7.70 8.51
CA SER A 221 -3.65 -9.16 8.57
C SER A 221 -3.14 -9.73 7.25
N TYR A 222 -3.58 -9.18 6.11
CA TYR A 222 -3.18 -9.62 4.78
C TYR A 222 -1.75 -9.24 4.42
N TYR A 223 -1.17 -8.24 5.06
CA TYR A 223 0.20 -7.75 4.82
C TYR A 223 0.98 -7.58 6.12
N HIS A 224 0.54 -8.24 7.19
CA HIS A 224 1.12 -8.10 8.54
C HIS A 224 2.65 -8.22 8.55
N LEU A 225 3.19 -9.16 7.75
CA LEU A 225 4.62 -9.45 7.72
C LEU A 225 5.45 -8.30 7.12
N LEU A 226 4.86 -7.50 6.22
CA LEU A 226 5.50 -6.30 5.72
C LEU A 226 5.65 -5.26 6.84
N ASN A 227 4.62 -5.07 7.68
CA ASN A 227 4.73 -4.23 8.87
C ASN A 227 5.69 -4.82 9.91
N THR A 228 5.66 -6.13 10.13
CA THR A 228 6.62 -6.81 11.03
C THR A 228 8.06 -6.54 10.60
N ILE A 229 8.38 -6.62 9.30
CA ILE A 229 9.73 -6.34 8.80
C ILE A 229 10.06 -4.84 8.83
N ALA A 230 9.10 -3.98 8.48
CA ALA A 230 9.31 -2.53 8.44
C ALA A 230 9.51 -1.91 9.83
N LEU A 231 8.66 -2.28 10.80
CA LEU A 231 8.74 -1.80 12.18
C LEU A 231 9.87 -2.50 12.93
N TYR A 232 10.01 -3.82 12.73
CA TYR A 232 11.01 -4.66 13.41
C TYR A 232 10.98 -4.53 14.94
N ASP A 233 9.82 -4.22 15.50
CA ASP A 233 9.51 -4.24 16.92
C ASP A 233 9.23 -5.68 17.37
N ILE A 234 10.30 -6.42 17.61
CA ILE A 234 10.26 -7.89 17.80
C ILE A 234 9.75 -8.34 19.18
N ASP A 235 9.38 -7.39 20.05
CA ASP A 235 8.84 -7.65 21.39
C ASP A 235 7.34 -8.00 21.35
N PHE A 236 6.97 -9.00 20.54
CA PHE A 236 5.63 -9.58 20.52
C PHE A 236 5.65 -11.06 20.14
N GLU A 237 4.63 -11.78 20.62
CA GLU A 237 4.41 -13.18 20.27
C GLU A 237 3.48 -13.32 19.05
N PRO A 238 3.94 -13.89 17.92
CA PRO A 238 3.12 -14.06 16.73
C PRO A 238 1.93 -15.00 16.96
N ARG A 239 0.71 -14.55 16.65
CA ARG A 239 -0.53 -15.29 16.96
C ARG A 239 -1.04 -16.13 15.79
N GLY A 240 -1.54 -17.32 16.12
CA GLY A 240 -2.19 -18.22 15.16
C GLY A 240 -1.24 -18.82 14.11
N LYS A 241 -1.82 -19.51 13.13
CA LYS A 241 -1.05 -20.25 12.10
C LYS A 241 -0.18 -19.33 11.25
N ALA A 242 -0.71 -18.16 10.87
CA ALA A 242 0.00 -17.16 10.08
C ALA A 242 1.07 -16.38 10.88
N GLY A 243 1.03 -16.42 12.22
CA GLY A 243 1.94 -15.62 13.05
C GLY A 243 1.64 -14.13 12.95
N LEU A 244 0.38 -13.75 13.16
CA LEU A 244 -0.06 -12.35 13.05
C LEU A 244 0.48 -11.53 14.22
N ARG A 245 1.00 -10.33 13.91
CA ARG A 245 1.20 -9.27 14.91
C ARG A 245 -0.14 -8.68 15.35
N SER A 246 -0.15 -7.85 16.39
CA SER A 246 -1.35 -7.07 16.71
C SER A 246 -1.64 -6.07 15.59
N TYR A 247 -2.92 -5.94 15.25
CA TYR A 247 -3.45 -4.97 14.29
C TYR A 247 -4.89 -4.64 14.71
N ASN A 248 -5.37 -3.44 14.41
CA ASN A 248 -6.79 -3.14 14.59
C ASN A 248 -7.53 -3.26 13.26
N THR A 249 -8.75 -3.78 13.30
CA THR A 249 -9.63 -3.87 12.14
C THR A 249 -10.03 -2.48 11.66
N SER A 250 -9.94 -2.24 10.35
CA SER A 250 -10.47 -1.01 9.74
C SER A 250 -12.00 -1.07 9.71
N LYS A 251 -12.66 0.05 10.05
CA LYS A 251 -14.12 0.17 9.95
C LYS A 251 -14.61 -0.02 8.51
N PHE A 252 -13.79 0.27 7.50
CA PHE A 252 -14.11 -0.02 6.09
C PHE A 252 -14.14 -1.53 5.77
N CYS A 253 -13.50 -2.38 6.59
CA CYS A 253 -13.58 -3.83 6.48
C CYS A 253 -14.78 -4.44 7.23
N LEU A 254 -15.59 -3.63 7.93
CA LEU A 254 -16.75 -4.10 8.70
C LEU A 254 -18.04 -3.75 7.97
N ARG A 255 -18.80 -4.76 7.53
CA ARG A 255 -20.07 -4.55 6.79
C ARG A 255 -21.09 -3.70 7.57
N SER A 256 -21.12 -3.82 8.89
CA SER A 256 -22.02 -3.06 9.75
C SER A 256 -21.62 -1.58 9.92
N GLU A 257 -20.35 -1.25 9.70
CA GLU A 257 -19.80 0.09 9.96
C GLU A 257 -19.51 0.89 8.67
N VAL A 258 -19.23 0.19 7.56
CA VAL A 258 -18.70 0.78 6.32
C VAL A 258 -19.59 1.89 5.74
N GLU A 259 -20.92 1.77 5.86
CA GLU A 259 -21.86 2.80 5.42
C GLU A 259 -21.73 4.08 6.26
N ASN A 260 -21.71 3.96 7.58
CA ASN A 260 -21.58 5.10 8.48
C ASN A 260 -20.23 5.78 8.36
N VAL A 261 -19.13 5.02 8.34
CA VAL A 261 -17.77 5.57 8.29
C VAL A 261 -17.46 6.23 6.93
N MET A 262 -17.99 5.68 5.83
CA MET A 262 -17.89 6.30 4.51
C MET A 262 -18.65 7.62 4.47
N PHE A 263 -19.90 7.65 4.97
CA PHE A 263 -20.70 8.86 4.97
C PHE A 263 -20.08 9.97 5.85
N ASP A 264 -19.57 9.62 7.03
CA ASP A 264 -18.85 10.54 7.92
C ASP A 264 -17.61 11.16 7.24
N LEU A 265 -16.83 10.35 6.52
CA LEU A 265 -15.68 10.82 5.74
C LEU A 265 -16.11 11.82 4.65
N LEU A 266 -17.12 11.48 3.86
CA LEU A 266 -17.64 12.35 2.79
C LEU A 266 -18.19 13.68 3.33
N GLN A 267 -18.83 13.67 4.50
CA GLN A 267 -19.34 14.88 5.13
C GLN A 267 -18.20 15.81 5.59
N LYS A 268 -17.22 15.25 6.30
CA LYS A 268 -16.15 16.01 6.95
C LYS A 268 -15.05 16.50 6.02
N CYS A 269 -14.84 15.85 4.87
CA CYS A 269 -13.77 16.22 3.95
C CYS A 269 -13.91 17.66 3.41
N ASP A 270 -12.83 18.42 3.43
CA ASP A 270 -12.77 19.78 2.85
C ASP A 270 -12.13 19.73 1.45
N PHE A 271 -12.84 19.06 0.54
CA PHE A 271 -12.44 18.90 -0.87
C PHE A 271 -13.61 19.19 -1.81
N GLN A 272 -13.33 19.90 -2.91
CA GLN A 272 -14.36 20.23 -3.90
C GLN A 272 -14.76 19.01 -4.73
N HIS A 273 -13.78 18.24 -5.20
CA HIS A 273 -14.00 17.07 -6.04
C HIS A 273 -13.59 15.79 -5.31
N ILE A 274 -14.55 14.91 -5.06
CA ILE A 274 -14.32 13.61 -4.43
C ILE A 274 -14.56 12.50 -5.44
N PHE A 275 -13.57 11.65 -5.63
CA PHE A 275 -13.63 10.48 -6.48
C PHE A 275 -13.51 9.20 -5.66
N LEU A 276 -14.53 8.35 -5.68
CA LEU A 276 -14.52 7.06 -5.00
C LEU A 276 -14.48 5.93 -6.03
N SER A 277 -13.39 5.16 -5.97
CA SER A 277 -13.22 3.91 -6.72
C SER A 277 -13.86 2.77 -5.92
N TYR A 278 -14.89 2.14 -6.47
CA TYR A 278 -15.58 1.04 -5.79
C TYR A 278 -16.18 0.07 -6.81
N ASN A 279 -16.01 -1.24 -6.60
CA ASN A 279 -16.55 -2.26 -7.51
C ASN A 279 -17.89 -2.84 -7.02
N ASN A 280 -18.60 -3.52 -7.92
CA ASN A 280 -19.87 -4.18 -7.62
C ASN A 280 -19.79 -5.38 -6.65
N GLU A 281 -18.60 -5.81 -6.21
CA GLU A 281 -18.45 -6.90 -5.24
C GLU A 281 -18.29 -6.38 -3.80
N GLY A 282 -18.30 -5.06 -3.61
CA GLY A 282 -18.08 -4.46 -2.30
C GLY A 282 -19.31 -4.43 -1.40
N PHE A 283 -19.10 -4.12 -0.11
CA PHE A 283 -20.17 -4.01 0.88
C PHE A 283 -21.19 -2.90 0.57
N LEU A 284 -20.74 -1.74 0.07
CA LEU A 284 -21.61 -0.67 -0.39
C LEU A 284 -22.08 -0.91 -1.82
N SER A 285 -23.38 -0.96 -2.01
CA SER A 285 -23.95 -1.07 -3.36
C SER A 285 -23.91 0.28 -4.09
N HIS A 286 -23.90 0.24 -5.43
CA HIS A 286 -23.96 1.45 -6.25
C HIS A 286 -25.15 2.38 -5.88
N PRO A 287 -26.38 1.89 -5.63
CA PRO A 287 -27.49 2.73 -5.15
C PRO A 287 -27.23 3.42 -3.81
N ILE A 288 -26.57 2.73 -2.86
CA ILE A 288 -26.24 3.31 -1.55
C ILE A 288 -25.25 4.47 -1.71
N ILE A 289 -24.16 4.26 -2.46
CA ILE A 289 -23.15 5.31 -2.72
C ILE A 289 -23.78 6.50 -3.47
N THR A 290 -24.63 6.20 -4.46
CA THR A 290 -25.37 7.22 -5.22
C THR A 290 -26.24 8.07 -4.30
N LYS A 291 -26.96 7.45 -3.36
CA LYS A 291 -27.80 8.17 -2.38
C LYS A 291 -26.96 9.05 -1.46
N MET A 292 -25.85 8.53 -0.93
CA MET A 292 -24.93 9.29 -0.06
C MET A 292 -24.40 10.54 -0.76
N MET A 293 -23.85 10.38 -1.97
CA MET A 293 -23.20 11.47 -2.68
C MET A 293 -24.20 12.52 -3.20
N ASN A 294 -25.38 12.11 -3.71
CA ASN A 294 -26.42 13.07 -4.08
C ASN A 294 -26.89 13.93 -2.91
N GLY A 295 -26.82 13.42 -1.68
CA GLY A 295 -27.18 14.19 -0.48
C GLY A 295 -26.17 15.29 -0.11
N LEU A 296 -24.98 15.31 -0.73
CA LEU A 296 -23.87 16.19 -0.36
C LEU A 296 -23.42 17.14 -1.50
N GLY A 297 -23.95 16.96 -2.71
CA GLY A 297 -23.49 17.70 -3.87
C GLY A 297 -23.99 17.16 -5.21
N THR A 298 -23.37 17.62 -6.29
CA THR A 298 -23.66 17.10 -7.63
C THR A 298 -22.94 15.77 -7.83
N TYR A 299 -23.69 14.71 -8.13
CA TYR A 299 -23.16 13.37 -8.34
C TYR A 299 -23.05 13.01 -9.82
N ARG A 300 -21.97 12.30 -10.17
CA ARG A 300 -21.74 11.64 -11.47
C ARG A 300 -21.09 10.29 -11.25
N CYS A 301 -21.17 9.41 -12.24
CA CYS A 301 -20.51 8.11 -12.19
C CYS A 301 -19.97 7.72 -13.56
N SER A 302 -18.73 7.25 -13.60
CA SER A 302 -18.13 6.59 -14.77
C SER A 302 -17.89 5.12 -14.44
N THR A 303 -17.93 4.23 -15.44
CA THR A 303 -17.71 2.80 -15.23
C THR A 303 -16.72 2.22 -16.23
N ILE A 304 -16.06 1.14 -15.82
CA ILE A 304 -15.24 0.31 -16.71
C ILE A 304 -15.37 -1.16 -16.31
N GLU A 305 -15.56 -2.02 -17.30
CA GLU A 305 -15.53 -3.47 -17.11
C GLU A 305 -14.11 -3.99 -17.20
N TYR A 306 -13.72 -4.87 -16.27
CA TYR A 306 -12.43 -5.54 -16.34
C TYR A 306 -12.54 -7.01 -15.93
N LYS A 307 -11.64 -7.83 -16.49
CA LYS A 307 -11.56 -9.26 -16.19
C LYS A 307 -10.99 -9.46 -14.78
N ARG A 308 -11.70 -10.23 -13.95
CA ARG A 308 -11.26 -10.63 -12.62
C ARG A 308 -9.98 -11.47 -12.67
N PHE A 309 -9.11 -11.30 -11.68
CA PHE A 309 -8.03 -12.27 -11.41
C PHE A 309 -8.65 -13.52 -10.79
N GLN A 310 -8.64 -14.63 -11.52
CA GLN A 310 -9.14 -15.93 -11.05
C GLN A 310 -7.96 -16.82 -10.64
N SER A 311 -8.05 -17.46 -9.47
CA SER A 311 -7.23 -18.64 -9.19
C SER A 311 -7.68 -19.77 -10.14
N LYS A 312 -6.76 -20.68 -10.51
CA LYS A 312 -6.91 -21.68 -11.58
C LYS A 312 -8.15 -22.61 -11.52
N GLN A 313 -9.01 -22.52 -10.50
CA GLN A 313 -10.14 -23.41 -10.27
C GLN A 313 -11.54 -22.81 -10.53
N ALA A 314 -11.68 -21.54 -10.90
CA ALA A 314 -13.01 -20.97 -11.20
C ALA A 314 -13.32 -21.02 -12.71
N MET A 315 -14.25 -21.88 -13.13
CA MET A 315 -14.82 -21.85 -14.49
C MET A 315 -15.89 -20.76 -14.60
N GLY A 316 -15.72 -19.83 -15.56
CA GLY A 316 -16.71 -18.80 -15.95
C GLY A 316 -16.13 -17.39 -15.95
N THR A 317 -16.32 -16.61 -17.02
CA THR A 317 -15.86 -15.21 -17.11
C THR A 317 -16.75 -14.28 -16.28
N VAL A 318 -16.54 -14.22 -14.96
CA VAL A 318 -17.17 -13.19 -14.11
C VAL A 318 -16.48 -11.86 -14.39
N ARG A 319 -17.23 -10.90 -14.96
CA ARG A 319 -16.78 -9.52 -15.16
C ARG A 319 -17.06 -8.72 -13.90
N THR A 320 -16.05 -7.98 -13.44
CA THR A 320 -16.21 -7.02 -12.35
C THR A 320 -16.35 -5.64 -12.99
N VAL A 321 -17.28 -4.84 -12.47
CA VAL A 321 -17.48 -3.45 -12.90
C VAL A 321 -16.85 -2.56 -11.86
N GLU A 322 -15.88 -1.75 -12.27
CA GLU A 322 -15.39 -0.64 -11.45
C GLU A 322 -16.31 0.56 -11.67
N TYR A 323 -16.78 1.15 -10.57
CA TYR A 323 -17.44 2.45 -10.57
C TYR A 323 -16.46 3.48 -10.05
N LEU A 324 -16.29 4.55 -10.81
CA LEU A 324 -15.64 5.76 -10.35
C LEU A 324 -16.74 6.79 -10.10
N HIS A 325 -17.17 6.85 -8.85
CA HIS A 325 -18.16 7.79 -8.37
C HIS A 325 -17.51 9.17 -8.20
N HIS A 326 -18.18 10.22 -8.64
CA HIS A 326 -17.70 11.59 -8.56
C HIS A 326 -18.74 12.45 -7.85
N LEU A 327 -18.32 13.05 -6.74
CA LEU A 327 -19.07 14.05 -6.00
C LEU A 327 -18.40 15.41 -6.18
N ILE A 328 -19.18 16.40 -6.58
CA ILE A 328 -18.80 17.81 -6.55
C ILE A 328 -19.53 18.43 -5.36
N LYS A 329 -18.81 18.70 -4.27
CA LYS A 329 -19.39 19.30 -3.05
C LYS A 329 -19.80 20.75 -3.32
N HIS A 330 -20.88 21.17 -2.67
CA HIS A 330 -21.43 22.53 -2.74
C HIS A 330 -20.52 23.57 -2.09
#